data_AF-A0A536D5S3-F1
#
_entry.id   AF-A0A536D5S3-F1
#
_cell.length_a   1.000
_cell.length_b   1.000
_cell.length_c   1.000
_cell.angle_alpha   90.00
_cell.angle_beta   90.00
_cell.angle_gamma   90.00
#
_symmetry.space_group_name_H-M   'P 1'
#
loop_
_entity.id
_entity.type
_entity.pdbx_description
1 polymer ?
#
loop_
_entity_poly.entity_id
_entity_poly.type
_entity_poly.pdbx_seq_one_letter_code
_entity_poly.pdbx_strand_id
1 'polypeptide(L)'
;MDAVMIDSGGYPFFIQVYGDALWNGSHGETIQIADLRRLRPRILATLDAGFFRARYVRASTNERKLMRNIAGFGESATIEQLQQASGRRNNEIQPTISALIAKGLVYRPERARIGFTAPMFGAFLERTPD
;
A
#
# COMPACT_ATOMS: atom_id res chain seq x y z
N MET A 1 -16.91 13.21 6.02
CA MET A 1 -15.58 13.33 5.40
C MET A 1 -14.54 12.47 6.09
N ASP A 2 -14.55 12.39 7.43
CA ASP A 2 -13.55 11.64 8.22
C ASP A 2 -13.37 10.18 7.79
N ALA A 3 -14.47 9.50 7.44
CA ALA A 3 -14.41 8.10 6.98
C ALA A 3 -13.59 7.92 5.69
N VAL A 4 -13.67 8.86 4.74
CA VAL A 4 -12.87 8.81 3.50
C VAL A 4 -11.42 9.09 3.82
N MET A 5 -11.13 10.09 4.67
CA MET A 5 -9.77 10.41 5.09
C MET A 5 -9.08 9.22 5.79
N ILE A 6 -9.82 8.55 6.68
CA ILE A 6 -9.33 7.37 7.40
C ILE A 6 -9.08 6.23 6.42
N ASP A 7 -10.04 5.91 5.56
CA ASP A 7 -9.93 4.76 4.66
C ASP A 7 -8.88 4.97 3.55
N SER A 8 -8.72 6.21 3.07
CA SER A 8 -7.70 6.57 2.09
C SER A 8 -6.30 6.76 2.69
N GLY A 9 -6.16 6.65 4.02
CA GLY A 9 -4.92 6.96 4.75
C GLY A 9 -4.45 8.41 4.57
N GLY A 10 -5.37 9.34 4.28
CA GLY A 10 -5.07 10.76 4.01
C GLY A 10 -4.26 11.03 2.74
N TYR A 11 -4.04 10.03 1.87
CA TYR A 11 -3.22 10.21 0.67
C TYR A 11 -3.97 11.03 -0.39
N PRO A 12 -3.45 12.20 -0.84
CA PRO A 12 -4.20 13.14 -1.69
C PRO A 12 -4.78 12.53 -2.97
N PHE A 13 -3.99 11.71 -3.66
CA PHE A 13 -4.45 11.02 -4.86
C PHE A 13 -5.56 10.00 -4.56
N PHE A 14 -5.51 9.30 -3.42
CA PHE A 14 -6.57 8.36 -3.05
C PHE A 14 -7.85 9.10 -2.70
N ILE A 15 -7.76 10.22 -1.99
CA ILE A 15 -8.94 11.07 -1.71
C ILE A 15 -9.64 11.46 -3.02
N GLN A 16 -8.89 11.78 -4.08
CA GLN A 16 -9.46 12.09 -5.39
C GLN A 16 -10.17 10.88 -6.03
N VAL A 17 -9.55 9.70 -6.00
CA VAL A 17 -10.17 8.46 -6.52
C VAL A 17 -11.44 8.10 -5.75
N TYR A 18 -11.42 8.26 -4.42
CA TYR A 18 -12.60 8.08 -3.59
C TYR A 18 -13.68 9.10 -3.93
N GLY A 19 -13.31 10.38 -4.08
CA GLY A 19 -14.22 11.46 -4.43
C GLY A 19 -14.93 11.21 -5.76
N ASP A 20 -14.18 10.85 -6.81
CA ASP A 20 -14.73 10.53 -8.12
C ASP A 20 -15.70 9.34 -8.07
N ALA A 21 -15.30 8.25 -7.42
CA ALA A 21 -16.14 7.06 -7.32
C ALA A 21 -17.42 7.31 -6.50
N LEU A 22 -17.32 8.05 -5.39
CA LEU A 22 -18.46 8.41 -4.57
C LEU A 22 -19.41 9.36 -5.31
N TRP A 23 -18.87 10.36 -6.01
CA TRP A 23 -19.66 11.30 -6.80
C TRP A 23 -20.47 10.58 -7.88
N ASN A 24 -19.81 9.70 -8.64
CA ASN A 24 -20.45 8.99 -9.76
C ASN A 24 -21.34 7.81 -9.31
N GLY A 25 -21.12 7.27 -8.11
CA GLY A 25 -21.76 6.04 -7.64
C GLY A 25 -22.86 6.20 -6.60
N SER A 26 -23.03 7.40 -6.03
CA SER A 26 -24.04 7.69 -4.99
C SER A 26 -25.35 8.17 -5.62
N HIS A 27 -26.45 8.06 -4.87
CA HIS A 27 -27.77 8.51 -5.29
C HIS A 27 -28.33 9.52 -4.29
N GLY A 28 -29.07 10.51 -4.78
CA GLY A 28 -29.63 11.59 -3.96
C GLY A 28 -28.69 12.77 -3.77
N GLU A 29 -29.09 13.71 -2.94
CA GLU A 29 -28.43 15.02 -2.79
C GLU A 29 -27.21 15.00 -1.85
N THR A 30 -26.99 13.91 -1.12
CA THR A 30 -25.92 13.81 -0.12
C THR A 30 -25.29 12.43 -0.14
N ILE A 31 -23.96 12.37 -0.27
CA ILE A 31 -23.17 11.14 -0.19
C ILE A 31 -23.16 10.63 1.24
N GLN A 32 -23.67 9.41 1.45
CA GLN A 32 -23.79 8.78 2.76
C GLN A 32 -22.63 7.82 3.04
N ILE A 33 -22.43 7.49 4.32
CA ILE A 33 -21.47 6.43 4.71
C ILE A 33 -21.80 5.07 4.08
N ALA A 34 -23.08 4.81 3.81
CA ALA A 34 -23.54 3.61 3.12
C ALA A 34 -23.01 3.54 1.68
N ASP A 35 -22.87 4.68 1.00
CA ASP A 35 -22.28 4.74 -0.34
C ASP A 35 -20.81 4.36 -0.32
N LEU A 36 -20.05 4.88 0.66
CA LEU A 36 -18.65 4.50 0.84
C LEU A 36 -18.51 2.99 1.06
N ARG A 37 -19.29 2.40 1.97
CA ARG A 37 -19.24 0.95 2.23
C ARG A 37 -19.56 0.15 0.98
N ARG A 38 -20.55 0.57 0.21
CA ARG A 38 -20.99 -0.08 -1.04
C ARG A 38 -19.95 0.05 -2.17
N LEU A 39 -19.33 1.21 -2.30
CA LEU A 39 -18.43 1.53 -3.43
C LEU A 39 -16.96 1.20 -3.14
N ARG A 40 -16.57 1.04 -1.87
CA ARG A 40 -15.20 0.74 -1.44
C ARG A 40 -14.55 -0.43 -2.18
N PRO A 41 -15.21 -1.59 -2.40
CA PRO A 41 -14.59 -2.68 -3.16
C PRO A 41 -14.19 -2.26 -4.58
N ARG A 42 -15.02 -1.46 -5.26
CA ARG A 42 -14.72 -0.94 -6.60
C ARG A 42 -13.60 0.10 -6.56
N ILE A 43 -13.58 0.98 -5.56
CA ILE A 43 -12.50 1.96 -5.35
C ILE A 43 -11.16 1.26 -5.18
N LEU A 44 -11.10 0.23 -4.32
CA LEU A 44 -9.90 -0.57 -4.12
C LEU A 44 -9.47 -1.27 -5.41
N ALA A 45 -10.40 -1.84 -6.18
CA ALA A 45 -10.07 -2.44 -7.47
C ALA A 45 -9.45 -1.44 -8.46
N THR A 46 -9.94 -0.20 -8.50
CA THR A 46 -9.35 0.88 -9.31
C THR A 46 -7.92 1.21 -8.86
N LEU A 47 -7.70 1.32 -7.54
CA LEU A 47 -6.36 1.58 -7.00
C LEU A 47 -5.41 0.40 -7.26
N ASP A 48 -5.90 -0.83 -7.13
CA ASP A 48 -5.12 -2.05 -7.36
C ASP A 48 -4.66 -2.12 -8.82
N ALA A 49 -5.57 -1.93 -9.78
CA ALA A 49 -5.26 -1.98 -11.21
C ALA A 49 -4.39 -0.81 -11.68
N GLY A 50 -4.64 0.40 -11.20
CA GLY A 50 -3.96 1.61 -11.65
C GLY A 50 -2.72 1.96 -10.83
N PHE A 51 -2.90 2.19 -9.54
CA PHE A 51 -1.87 2.77 -8.69
C PHE A 51 -0.85 1.73 -8.19
N PHE A 52 -1.34 0.63 -7.60
CA PHE A 52 -0.49 -0.36 -6.96
C PHE A 52 0.18 -1.27 -7.98
N ARG A 53 -0.56 -1.83 -8.94
CA ARG A 53 0.02 -2.72 -9.96
C ARG A 53 1.11 -2.04 -10.77
N ALA A 54 0.92 -0.79 -11.20
CA ALA A 54 1.92 -0.04 -11.97
C ALA A 54 3.24 0.17 -11.19
N ARG A 55 3.16 0.28 -9.86
CA ARG A 55 4.31 0.37 -8.96
C ARG A 55 4.94 -1.00 -8.70
N TYR A 56 4.11 -2.01 -8.45
CA TYR A 56 4.53 -3.37 -8.17
C TYR A 56 5.33 -3.99 -9.32
N VAL A 57 4.91 -3.77 -10.57
CA VAL A 57 5.59 -4.37 -11.73
C VAL A 57 7.03 -3.88 -11.94
N ARG A 58 7.37 -2.69 -11.41
CA ARG A 58 8.74 -2.12 -11.45
C ARG A 58 9.71 -2.82 -10.48
N ALA A 59 9.18 -3.58 -9.52
CA ALA A 59 9.98 -4.33 -8.57
C ALA A 59 10.49 -5.64 -9.19
N SER A 60 11.74 -6.01 -8.93
CA SER A 60 12.31 -7.31 -9.28
C SER A 60 11.73 -8.43 -8.42
N THR A 61 11.93 -9.70 -8.79
CA THR A 61 11.45 -10.84 -7.99
C THR A 61 11.92 -10.80 -6.54
N ASN A 62 13.20 -10.45 -6.30
CA ASN A 62 13.74 -10.36 -4.94
C ASN A 62 13.16 -9.17 -4.15
N GLU A 63 12.92 -8.05 -4.82
CA GLU A 63 12.29 -6.88 -4.23
C GLU A 63 10.83 -7.15 -3.87
N ARG A 64 10.06 -7.82 -4.74
CA ARG A 64 8.68 -8.23 -4.47
C ARG A 64 8.59 -9.16 -3.26
N LYS A 65 9.52 -10.13 -3.14
CA LYS A 65 9.63 -10.98 -1.94
C LYS A 65 9.85 -10.16 -0.67
N LEU A 66 10.75 -9.17 -0.71
CA LEU A 66 10.95 -8.29 0.44
C LEU A 66 9.72 -7.44 0.76
N MET A 67 9.04 -6.91 -0.26
CA MET A 67 7.78 -6.18 -0.09
C MET A 67 6.72 -7.06 0.57
N ARG A 68 6.59 -8.34 0.18
CA ARG A 68 5.68 -9.28 0.84
C ARG A 68 6.07 -9.55 2.29
N ASN A 69 7.37 -9.65 2.59
CA ASN A 69 7.81 -9.78 3.98
C ASN A 69 7.44 -8.55 4.81
N ILE A 70 7.50 -7.34 4.26
CA ILE A 70 7.00 -6.13 4.93
C ILE A 70 5.49 -6.23 5.13
N ALA A 71 4.75 -6.63 4.07
CA ALA A 71 3.29 -6.77 4.10
C ALA A 71 2.81 -7.75 5.18
N GLY A 72 3.57 -8.80 5.48
CA GLY A 72 3.28 -9.75 6.57
C GLY A 72 3.26 -9.11 7.98
N PHE A 73 3.76 -7.88 8.11
CA PHE A 73 3.69 -7.07 9.34
C PHE A 73 2.81 -5.81 9.16
N GLY A 74 2.01 -5.75 8.09
CA GLY A 74 1.16 -4.61 7.73
C GLY A 74 1.84 -3.64 6.76
N GLU A 75 1.79 -2.34 7.04
CA GLU A 75 2.36 -1.32 6.13
C GLU A 75 3.84 -1.00 6.39
N SER A 76 4.45 -1.67 7.39
CA SER A 76 5.85 -1.47 7.75
C SER A 76 6.38 -2.64 8.58
N ALA A 77 7.70 -2.86 8.53
CA ALA A 77 8.38 -3.86 9.35
C ALA A 77 9.73 -3.33 9.87
N THR A 78 10.16 -3.82 11.02
CA THR A 78 11.52 -3.59 11.53
C THR A 78 12.53 -4.44 10.76
N ILE A 79 13.80 -4.03 10.76
CA ILE A 79 14.87 -4.84 10.17
C ILE A 79 14.94 -6.22 10.82
N GLU A 80 14.73 -6.31 12.13
CA GLU A 80 14.69 -7.59 12.86
C GLU A 80 13.58 -8.51 12.36
N GLN A 81 12.35 -7.98 12.22
CA GLN A 81 11.22 -8.72 11.66
C GLN A 81 11.53 -9.23 10.24
N LEU A 82 12.19 -8.41 9.41
CA LEU A 82 12.58 -8.81 8.06
C LEU A 82 13.68 -9.88 8.07
N GLN A 83 14.62 -9.84 9.01
CA GLN A 83 15.62 -10.89 9.17
C GLN A 83 14.97 -12.20 9.59
N GLN A 84 14.05 -12.17 10.56
CA GLN A 84 13.31 -13.35 11.03
C GLN A 84 12.45 -13.95 9.90
N ALA A 85 11.70 -13.13 9.18
CA ALA A 85 10.81 -13.59 8.11
C ALA A 85 11.57 -14.12 6.88
N SER A 86 12.76 -13.57 6.58
CA SER A 86 13.54 -13.97 5.40
C SER A 86 14.64 -15.00 5.66
N GLY A 87 15.03 -15.18 6.93
CA GLY A 87 16.22 -15.95 7.31
C GLY A 87 17.54 -15.31 6.86
N ARG A 88 17.53 -14.05 6.39
CA ARG A 88 18.71 -13.36 5.86
C ARG A 88 19.31 -12.40 6.87
N ARG A 89 20.61 -12.15 6.79
CA ARG A 89 21.27 -11.14 7.62
C ARG A 89 20.98 -9.73 7.12
N ASN A 90 21.11 -8.74 8.00
CA ASN A 90 20.87 -7.34 7.68
C ASN A 90 21.61 -6.88 6.41
N ASN A 91 22.91 -7.19 6.28
CA ASN A 91 23.74 -6.82 5.12
C ASN A 91 23.26 -7.45 3.78
N GLU A 92 22.53 -8.56 3.82
CA GLU A 92 21.94 -9.21 2.64
C GLU A 92 20.61 -8.54 2.22
N ILE A 93 19.89 -7.94 3.18
CA ILE A 93 18.60 -7.27 2.95
C ILE A 93 18.81 -5.81 2.50
N GLN A 94 19.83 -5.13 3.02
CA GLN A 94 20.08 -3.69 2.76
C GLN A 94 20.14 -3.31 1.27
N PRO A 95 20.80 -4.06 0.36
CA PRO A 95 20.82 -3.71 -1.06
C PRO A 95 19.42 -3.69 -1.68
N THR A 96 18.55 -4.63 -1.29
CA THR A 96 17.17 -4.72 -1.77
C THR A 96 16.33 -3.55 -1.24
N ILE A 97 16.53 -3.18 0.03
CA ILE A 97 15.90 -1.98 0.62
C ILE A 97 16.31 -0.72 -0.15
N SER A 98 17.61 -0.53 -0.41
CA SER A 98 18.11 0.65 -1.13
C SER A 98 17.52 0.74 -2.54
N ALA A 99 17.41 -0.37 -3.25
CA ALA A 99 16.77 -0.42 -4.57
C ALA A 99 15.28 -0.04 -4.52
N LEU A 100 14.53 -0.53 -3.52
CA LEU A 100 13.13 -0.18 -3.31
C LEU A 100 12.94 1.30 -2.94
N ILE A 101 13.84 1.87 -2.13
CA ILE A 101 13.85 3.30 -1.80
C ILE A 101 14.09 4.13 -3.06
N ALA A 102 15.08 3.76 -3.88
CA ALA A 102 15.36 4.45 -5.15
C ALA A 102 14.17 4.39 -6.13
N LYS A 103 13.37 3.32 -6.08
CA LYS A 103 12.13 3.19 -6.87
C LYS A 103 10.93 3.97 -6.29
N GLY A 104 11.06 4.50 -5.08
CA GLY A 104 10.01 5.17 -4.33
C GLY A 104 8.91 4.22 -3.85
N LEU A 105 9.24 2.95 -3.61
CA LEU A 105 8.28 1.93 -3.15
C LEU A 105 8.25 1.80 -1.63
N VAL A 106 9.39 2.02 -0.97
CA VAL A 106 9.52 2.01 0.48
C VAL A 106 10.32 3.21 0.97
N TYR A 107 10.22 3.52 2.26
CA TYR A 107 10.99 4.56 2.94
C TYR A 107 11.36 4.12 4.36
N ARG A 108 12.19 4.94 5.04
CA ARG A 108 12.54 4.74 6.44
C ARG A 108 11.78 5.76 7.31
N PRO A 109 10.67 5.38 7.95
CA PRO A 109 9.99 6.28 8.89
C PRO A 109 10.85 6.61 10.12
N GLU A 110 11.68 5.66 10.54
CA GLU A 110 12.58 5.80 11.69
C GLU A 110 13.76 4.82 11.58
N ARG A 111 14.68 4.87 12.55
CA ARG A 111 15.84 3.98 12.57
C ARG A 111 15.38 2.52 12.61
N ALA A 112 15.96 1.70 11.72
CA ALA A 112 15.68 0.27 11.62
C ALA A 112 14.21 -0.12 11.32
N ARG A 113 13.39 0.79 10.79
CA ARG A 113 12.05 0.46 10.27
C ARG A 113 11.93 0.82 8.78
N ILE A 114 11.25 -0.03 8.02
CA ILE A 114 10.94 0.15 6.61
C ILE A 114 9.43 0.15 6.43
N GLY A 115 8.87 1.16 5.75
CA GLY A 115 7.45 1.25 5.45
C GLY A 115 7.18 1.53 3.97
N PHE A 116 5.96 1.28 3.49
CA PHE A 116 5.56 1.64 2.13
C PHE A 116 5.37 3.15 1.96
N THR A 117 5.71 3.69 0.80
CA THR A 117 5.56 5.13 0.51
C THR A 117 4.12 5.59 0.31
N ALA A 118 3.20 4.66 0.08
CA ALA A 118 1.78 4.91 -0.04
C ALA A 118 1.02 3.96 0.90
N PRO A 119 -0.09 4.42 1.50
CA PRO A 119 -0.90 3.55 2.35
C PRO A 119 -1.54 2.43 1.53
N MET A 120 -2.02 1.39 2.22
CA MET A 120 -2.69 0.21 1.66
C MET A 120 -1.85 -0.62 0.68
N PHE A 121 -0.54 -0.38 0.56
CA PHE A 121 0.32 -1.17 -0.33
C PHE A 121 0.51 -2.57 0.26
N GLY A 122 0.70 -2.68 1.58
CA GLY A 122 0.73 -3.96 2.29
C GLY A 122 -0.58 -4.72 2.07
N ALA A 123 -1.72 -4.05 2.30
CA ALA A 123 -3.03 -4.63 2.06
C ALA A 123 -3.24 -5.07 0.60
N PHE A 124 -2.72 -4.33 -0.39
CA PHE A 124 -2.75 -4.74 -1.80
C PHE A 124 -1.99 -6.05 -2.04
N LEU A 125 -0.82 -6.21 -1.41
CA LEU A 125 0.00 -7.42 -1.56
C LEU A 125 -0.63 -8.64 -0.89
N GLU A 126 -1.35 -8.46 0.21
CA GLU A 126 -2.11 -9.54 0.85
C GLU A 126 -3.26 -10.04 -0.04
N ARG A 127 -3.95 -9.11 -0.72
CA ARG A 127 -5.06 -9.43 -1.64
C ARG A 127 -4.61 -10.02 -2.98
N THR A 128 -3.34 -9.83 -3.35
CA THR A 128 -2.82 -10.18 -4.68
C THR A 128 -1.72 -11.23 -4.57
N PRO A 129 -2.00 -12.52 -4.81
CA PRO A 129 -0.96 -13.55 -4.92
C PRO A 129 -0.03 -13.30 -6.12
N ASP A 130 1.15 -13.94 -6.11
CA ASP A 130 2.15 -13.82 -7.19
C ASP A 130 1.69 -14.46 -8.50
#